data_AF-A0A101UWX9-F1
#
_entry.id   AF-A0A101UWX9-F1
#
_cell.length_a   1.000
_cell.length_b   1.000
_cell.length_c   1.000
_cell.angle_alpha   90.00
_cell.angle_beta   90.00
_cell.angle_gamma   90.00
#
_symmetry.space_group_name_H-M   'P 1'
#
loop_
_entity.id
_entity.type
_entity.pdbx_description
1 polymer ?
#
loop_
_entity_poly.entity_id
_entity_poly.type
_entity_poly.pdbx_seq_one_letter_code
_entity_poly.pdbx_strand_id
1 'polypeptide(L)'
;MSDEGLSPQQRAAETKRKRTRELIVSGTLDLYDKQTQGEYTLDQIAEASGVGTATIPYHFPTKYDVLKAAYDRLLSPLVDTIIEANNAHIYQPRDGVDELIRYVYTAAKLSHENRALTVGMLKAYFETPPGESHSFGWPLDHGLVIILTQQPFPNGFFSPQGWRASREMLTKISESILTTIYQKTGDGVPEDITYEVCRMLIGVTLHEDRGQELREQIERIKKRV
;
A
#
# COMPACT_ATOMS: atom_id res chain seq x y z
N MET A 1 27.24 3.28 0.07
CA MET A 1 27.86 2.06 -0.50
C MET A 1 27.98 2.28 -1.99
N SER A 2 29.19 2.13 -2.49
CA SER A 2 29.78 2.80 -3.66
C SER A 2 29.25 2.29 -5.00
N ASP A 3 29.01 3.21 -5.93
CA ASP A 3 28.65 2.99 -7.34
C ASP A 3 29.86 2.57 -8.21
N GLU A 4 30.80 1.84 -7.62
CA GLU A 4 31.96 1.25 -8.30
C GLU A 4 31.72 -0.26 -8.48
N GLY A 5 31.37 -0.70 -9.68
CA GLY A 5 31.40 -2.15 -9.96
C GLY A 5 30.66 -2.72 -11.17
N LEU A 6 29.90 -1.95 -11.96
CA LEU A 6 29.19 -2.50 -13.12
C LEU A 6 29.88 -2.12 -14.44
N SER A 7 30.16 -3.13 -15.27
CA SER A 7 30.61 -2.94 -16.65
C SER A 7 29.53 -2.20 -17.47
N PRO A 8 29.90 -1.53 -18.57
CA PRO A 8 28.93 -0.88 -19.46
C PRO A 8 27.82 -1.84 -19.93
N GLN A 9 28.15 -3.11 -20.20
CA GLN A 9 27.15 -4.12 -20.58
C GLN A 9 26.19 -4.45 -19.43
N GLN A 10 26.69 -4.53 -18.19
CA GLN A 10 25.87 -4.79 -17.02
C GLN A 10 24.92 -3.62 -16.73
N ARG A 11 25.39 -2.37 -16.86
CA ARG A 11 24.54 -1.16 -16.72
C ARG A 11 23.44 -1.12 -17.78
N ALA A 12 23.78 -1.43 -19.03
CA ALA A 12 22.81 -1.48 -20.12
C ALA A 12 21.76 -2.58 -19.89
N ALA A 13 22.19 -3.77 -19.45
CA ALA A 13 21.30 -4.87 -19.12
C ALA A 13 20.37 -4.53 -17.94
N GLU A 14 20.88 -3.89 -16.89
CA GLU A 14 20.08 -3.45 -15.75
C GLU A 14 19.06 -2.38 -16.14
N THR A 15 19.48 -1.40 -16.97
CA THR A 15 18.58 -0.36 -17.49
C THR A 15 17.45 -0.98 -18.31
N LYS A 16 17.77 -1.93 -19.20
CA LYS A 16 16.76 -2.69 -19.94
C LYS A 16 15.85 -3.46 -18.99
N ARG A 17 16.41 -4.11 -17.96
CA ARG A 17 15.63 -4.90 -16.99
C ARG A 17 14.64 -4.03 -16.23
N LYS A 18 15.07 -2.84 -15.78
CA LYS A 18 14.22 -1.84 -15.11
C LYS A 18 13.11 -1.35 -16.05
N ARG A 19 13.45 -0.96 -17.28
CA ARG A 19 12.46 -0.54 -18.29
C ARG A 19 11.41 -1.61 -18.56
N THR A 20 11.80 -2.88 -18.69
CA THR A 20 10.84 -3.97 -18.89
C THR A 20 9.93 -4.16 -17.67
N ARG A 21 10.46 -4.07 -16.45
CA ARG A 21 9.61 -4.11 -15.24
C ARG A 21 8.59 -2.97 -15.22
N GLU A 22 9.00 -1.76 -15.61
CA GLU A 22 8.12 -0.60 -15.70
C GLU A 22 7.01 -0.77 -16.74
N LEU A 23 7.32 -1.34 -17.91
CA LEU A 23 6.32 -1.68 -18.92
C LEU A 23 5.30 -2.68 -18.38
N ILE A 24 5.75 -3.73 -17.68
CA ILE A 24 4.88 -4.73 -17.08
C ILE A 24 3.96 -4.11 -16.03
N VAL A 25 4.50 -3.28 -15.14
CA VAL A 25 3.73 -2.61 -14.10
C VAL A 25 2.70 -1.65 -14.71
N SER A 26 3.10 -0.86 -15.70
CA SER A 26 2.21 0.11 -16.35
C SER A 26 1.10 -0.60 -17.13
N GLY A 27 1.44 -1.61 -17.93
CA GLY A 27 0.45 -2.41 -18.65
C GLY A 27 -0.50 -3.16 -17.72
N THR A 28 -0.03 -3.58 -16.54
CA THR A 28 -0.90 -4.14 -15.50
C THR A 28 -1.88 -3.08 -14.98
N LEU A 29 -1.42 -1.87 -14.64
CA LEU A 29 -2.31 -0.80 -14.18
C LEU A 29 -3.36 -0.44 -15.24
N ASP A 30 -2.95 -0.26 -16.50
CA ASP A 30 -3.86 0.06 -17.61
C ASP A 30 -4.91 -1.03 -17.83
N LEU A 31 -4.53 -2.30 -17.64
CA LEU A 31 -5.42 -3.44 -17.77
C LEU A 31 -6.52 -3.44 -16.68
N TYR A 32 -6.20 -2.97 -15.47
CA TYR A 32 -7.13 -2.94 -14.34
C TYR A 32 -7.91 -1.61 -14.21
N ASP A 33 -7.45 -0.50 -14.79
CA ASP A 33 -8.02 0.86 -14.67
C ASP A 33 -9.51 0.98 -15.07
N LYS A 34 -10.03 0.03 -15.86
CA LYS A 34 -11.42 0.05 -16.36
C LYS A 34 -12.33 -1.01 -15.78
N GLN A 35 -11.89 -1.74 -14.74
CA GLN A 35 -12.63 -2.87 -14.21
C GLN A 35 -12.96 -2.70 -12.73
N THR A 36 -14.21 -3.00 -12.38
CA THR A 36 -14.63 -3.11 -10.98
C THR A 36 -14.43 -4.53 -10.44
N GLN A 37 -14.42 -5.54 -11.33
CA GLN A 37 -14.22 -6.95 -11.00
C GLN A 37 -13.58 -7.68 -12.19
N GLY A 38 -12.68 -8.62 -11.90
CA GLY A 38 -12.08 -9.47 -12.93
C GLY A 38 -10.74 -10.04 -12.47
N GLU A 39 -10.38 -11.18 -13.03
CA GLU A 39 -9.05 -11.74 -12.91
C GLU A 39 -8.42 -11.81 -14.28
N TYR A 40 -7.20 -11.30 -14.40
CA TYR A 40 -6.42 -11.39 -15.61
C TYR A 40 -5.36 -12.48 -15.50
N THR A 41 -5.11 -13.17 -16.61
CA THR A 41 -4.02 -14.15 -16.74
C THR A 41 -2.68 -13.43 -16.94
N LEU A 42 -1.57 -14.14 -16.73
CA LEU A 42 -0.25 -13.60 -17.04
C LEU A 42 -0.07 -13.30 -18.54
N ASP A 43 -0.75 -14.05 -19.41
CA ASP A 43 -0.77 -13.80 -20.86
C ASP A 43 -1.41 -12.45 -21.18
N GLN A 44 -2.57 -12.16 -20.58
CA GLN A 44 -3.28 -10.88 -20.76
C GLN A 44 -2.45 -9.72 -20.22
N ILE A 45 -1.76 -9.90 -19.09
CA ILE A 45 -0.84 -8.90 -18.56
C ILE A 45 0.33 -8.67 -19.52
N ALA A 46 0.93 -9.74 -20.07
CA ALA A 46 2.02 -9.64 -21.02
C ALA A 46 1.61 -8.88 -22.30
N GLU A 47 0.43 -9.22 -22.83
CA GLU A 47 -0.17 -8.54 -23.99
C GLU A 47 -0.39 -7.05 -23.72
N ALA A 48 -1.04 -6.70 -22.60
CA ALA A 48 -1.28 -5.31 -22.19
C ALA A 48 0.03 -4.53 -22.00
N SER A 49 1.10 -5.21 -21.60
CA SER A 49 2.42 -4.63 -21.37
C SER A 49 3.30 -4.56 -22.62
N GLY A 50 2.85 -5.12 -23.74
CA GLY A 50 3.64 -5.20 -24.98
C GLY A 50 4.91 -6.06 -24.88
N VAL A 51 4.90 -7.09 -24.01
CA VAL A 51 6.02 -8.02 -23.82
C VAL A 51 5.58 -9.46 -24.12
N GLY A 52 6.51 -10.36 -24.40
CA GLY A 52 6.17 -11.78 -24.56
C GLY A 52 5.86 -12.44 -23.21
N THR A 53 4.92 -13.38 -23.13
CA THR A 53 4.52 -14.08 -21.87
C THR A 53 5.71 -14.60 -21.06
N ALA A 54 6.70 -15.24 -21.72
CA ALA A 54 7.89 -15.77 -21.05
C ALA A 54 8.76 -14.70 -20.36
N THR A 55 8.52 -13.42 -20.67
CA THR A 55 9.17 -12.28 -20.03
C THR A 55 8.65 -12.06 -18.61
N ILE A 56 7.37 -12.33 -18.34
CA ILE A 56 6.78 -12.06 -17.03
C ILE A 56 7.48 -12.86 -15.92
N PRO A 57 7.60 -14.22 -15.99
CA PRO A 57 8.24 -15.00 -14.93
C PRO A 57 9.71 -14.64 -14.69
N TYR A 58 10.41 -14.13 -15.72
CA TYR A 58 11.79 -13.67 -15.59
C TYR A 58 11.93 -12.40 -14.73
N HIS A 59 10.90 -11.54 -14.75
CA HIS A 59 10.89 -10.30 -14.00
C HIS A 59 10.11 -10.40 -12.68
N PHE A 60 9.08 -11.23 -12.64
CA PHE A 60 8.16 -11.40 -11.52
C PHE A 60 7.87 -12.90 -11.38
N PRO A 61 8.48 -13.58 -10.39
CA PRO A 61 8.39 -15.03 -10.25
C PRO A 61 6.95 -15.54 -10.14
N THR A 62 6.07 -14.79 -9.48
CA THR A 62 4.67 -15.15 -9.28
C THR A 62 3.71 -14.09 -9.85
N LYS A 63 2.45 -14.48 -10.08
CA LYS A 63 1.37 -13.53 -10.40
C LYS A 63 1.18 -12.51 -9.28
N TYR A 64 1.33 -12.94 -8.03
CA TYR A 64 1.29 -12.05 -6.88
C TYR A 64 2.37 -10.96 -6.98
N ASP A 65 3.61 -11.28 -7.36
CA ASP A 65 4.68 -10.28 -7.46
C ASP A 65 4.39 -9.18 -8.49
N VAL A 66 3.75 -9.54 -9.62
CA VAL A 66 3.34 -8.54 -10.64
C VAL A 66 2.25 -7.63 -10.09
N LEU A 67 1.19 -8.23 -9.53
CA LEU A 67 0.03 -7.49 -9.05
C LEU A 67 0.38 -6.63 -7.83
N LYS A 68 1.25 -7.14 -6.95
CA LYS A 68 1.80 -6.39 -5.84
C LYS A 68 2.61 -5.19 -6.32
N ALA A 69 3.47 -5.35 -7.33
CA ALA A 69 4.24 -4.23 -7.87
C ALA A 69 3.34 -3.14 -8.50
N ALA A 70 2.27 -3.54 -9.19
CA ALA A 70 1.26 -2.60 -9.69
C ALA A 70 0.52 -1.90 -8.54
N TYR A 71 0.11 -2.64 -7.52
CA TYR A 71 -0.56 -2.10 -6.35
C TYR A 71 0.35 -1.16 -5.53
N ASP A 72 1.63 -1.49 -5.37
CA ASP A 72 2.63 -0.63 -4.75
C ASP A 72 2.78 0.69 -5.55
N ARG A 73 2.80 0.62 -6.88
CA ARG A 73 2.84 1.82 -7.75
C ARG A 73 1.57 2.66 -7.61
N LEU A 74 0.40 2.05 -7.46
CA LEU A 74 -0.86 2.76 -7.23
C LEU A 74 -0.81 3.58 -5.92
N LEU A 75 -0.24 3.03 -4.85
CA LEU A 75 -0.15 3.69 -3.54
C LEU A 75 1.05 4.62 -3.39
N SER A 76 2.06 4.48 -4.25
CA SER A 76 3.32 5.23 -4.17
C SER A 76 3.13 6.75 -4.04
N PRO A 77 2.22 7.43 -4.78
CA PRO A 77 2.02 8.87 -4.61
C PRO A 77 1.61 9.29 -3.18
N LEU A 78 0.83 8.45 -2.49
CA LEU A 78 0.43 8.69 -1.09
C LEU A 78 1.60 8.44 -0.13
N VAL A 79 2.32 7.34 -0.31
CA VAL A 79 3.37 6.88 0.60
C VAL A 79 4.66 7.68 0.43
N ASP A 80 5.14 7.81 -0.81
CA ASP A 80 6.40 8.45 -1.15
C ASP A 80 6.39 9.93 -0.77
N THR A 81 5.27 10.63 -0.96
CA THR A 81 5.11 12.03 -0.53
C THR A 81 5.40 12.21 0.96
N ILE A 82 4.93 11.29 1.80
CA ILE A 82 5.15 11.35 3.26
C ILE A 82 6.59 10.99 3.59
N ILE A 83 7.14 9.95 2.96
CA ILE A 83 8.53 9.51 3.18
C ILE A 83 9.51 10.62 2.78
N GLU A 84 9.35 11.20 1.60
CA GLU A 84 10.22 12.27 1.08
C GLU A 84 10.16 13.52 1.96
N ALA A 85 8.95 13.96 2.33
CA ALA A 85 8.78 15.09 3.23
C ALA A 85 9.39 14.84 4.62
N ASN A 86 9.26 13.61 5.14
CA ASN A 86 9.85 13.22 6.42
C ASN A 86 11.38 13.17 6.37
N ASN A 87 11.95 12.60 5.29
CA ASN A 87 13.39 12.55 5.06
C ASN A 87 14.00 13.94 4.88
N ALA A 88 13.24 14.87 4.29
CA ALA A 88 13.62 16.29 4.18
C ALA A 88 13.35 17.08 5.48
N HIS A 89 12.83 16.45 6.54
CA HIS A 89 12.47 17.07 7.82
C HIS A 89 11.44 18.22 7.72
N ILE A 90 10.62 18.21 6.68
CA ILE A 90 9.56 19.21 6.44
C ILE A 90 8.16 18.66 6.69
N TYR A 91 8.02 17.36 6.95
CA TYR A 91 6.75 16.75 7.30
C TYR A 91 6.34 17.10 8.74
N GLN A 92 5.40 18.04 8.88
CA GLN A 92 4.91 18.55 10.16
C GLN A 92 3.38 18.72 10.10
N PRO A 93 2.61 17.62 10.15
CA PRO A 93 1.15 17.72 10.23
C PRO A 93 0.75 18.45 11.52
N ARG A 94 -0.32 19.26 11.45
CA ARG A 94 -0.82 20.02 12.61
C ARG A 94 -1.35 19.11 13.71
N ASP A 95 -1.96 18.00 13.32
CA ASP A 95 -2.55 17.00 14.20
C ASP A 95 -2.36 15.62 13.55
N GLY A 96 -1.70 14.71 14.27
CA GLY A 96 -1.39 13.36 13.83
C GLY A 96 -2.63 12.47 13.69
N VAL A 97 -3.70 12.72 14.46
CA VAL A 97 -4.96 11.96 14.30
C VAL A 97 -5.66 12.36 13.01
N ASP A 98 -5.76 13.66 12.72
CA ASP A 98 -6.31 14.14 11.44
C ASP A 98 -5.50 13.58 10.27
N GLU A 99 -4.17 13.52 10.41
CA GLU A 99 -3.29 12.96 9.39
C GLU A 99 -3.40 11.44 9.24
N LEU A 100 -3.58 10.70 10.35
CA LEU A 100 -3.87 9.26 10.32
C LEU A 100 -5.17 8.99 9.58
N ILE A 101 -6.23 9.73 9.89
CA ILE A 101 -7.53 9.60 9.21
C ILE A 101 -7.35 9.88 7.72
N ARG A 102 -6.67 10.98 7.36
CA ARG A 102 -6.42 11.34 5.95
C ARG A 102 -5.69 10.22 5.22
N TYR A 103 -4.64 9.68 5.82
CA TYR A 103 -3.82 8.62 5.24
C TYR A 103 -4.61 7.33 5.02
N VAL A 104 -5.27 6.84 6.06
CA VAL A 104 -6.06 5.60 6.00
C VAL A 104 -7.23 5.76 5.04
N TYR A 105 -7.94 6.89 5.07
CA TYR A 105 -9.04 7.17 4.13
C TYR A 105 -8.57 7.21 2.69
N THR A 106 -7.46 7.91 2.40
CA THR A 106 -6.92 7.99 1.04
C THR A 106 -6.48 6.60 0.55
N ALA A 107 -5.81 5.83 1.39
CA ALA A 107 -5.44 4.44 1.07
C ALA A 107 -6.67 3.58 0.79
N ALA A 108 -7.66 3.57 1.70
CA ALA A 108 -8.88 2.79 1.54
C ALA A 108 -9.68 3.21 0.29
N LYS A 109 -9.75 4.50 -0.01
CA LYS A 109 -10.39 5.06 -1.22
C LYS A 109 -9.68 4.59 -2.48
N LEU A 110 -8.36 4.77 -2.59
CA LEU A 110 -7.58 4.33 -3.76
C LEU A 110 -7.72 2.82 -4.01
N SER A 111 -7.62 2.01 -2.95
CA SER A 111 -7.75 0.57 -3.02
C SER A 111 -9.17 0.12 -3.39
N HIS A 112 -10.19 0.87 -2.98
CA HIS A 112 -11.59 0.64 -3.33
C HIS A 112 -11.90 1.07 -4.78
N GLU A 113 -11.43 2.24 -5.22
CA GLU A 113 -11.57 2.72 -6.60
C GLU A 113 -10.86 1.76 -7.58
N ASN A 114 -9.75 1.15 -7.15
CA ASN A 114 -8.99 0.16 -7.91
C ASN A 114 -9.28 -1.28 -7.44
N ARG A 115 -10.53 -1.56 -7.05
CA ARG A 115 -10.93 -2.83 -6.43
C ARG A 115 -10.48 -4.06 -7.21
N ALA A 116 -10.58 -4.06 -8.54
CA ALA A 116 -10.23 -5.23 -9.34
C ALA A 116 -8.74 -5.61 -9.15
N LEU A 117 -7.85 -4.62 -9.13
CA LEU A 117 -6.43 -4.84 -8.84
C LEU A 117 -6.22 -5.33 -7.41
N THR A 118 -6.85 -4.67 -6.42
CA THR A 118 -6.75 -5.04 -5.01
C THR A 118 -7.21 -6.48 -4.76
N VAL A 119 -8.37 -6.87 -5.30
CA VAL A 119 -8.93 -8.21 -5.18
C VAL A 119 -8.07 -9.24 -5.93
N GLY A 120 -7.63 -8.92 -7.15
CA GLY A 120 -6.76 -9.78 -7.94
C GLY A 120 -5.43 -10.07 -7.23
N MET A 121 -4.83 -9.04 -6.64
CA MET A 121 -3.61 -9.16 -5.83
C MET A 121 -3.83 -10.06 -4.62
N LEU A 122 -4.91 -9.85 -3.85
CA LEU A 122 -5.18 -10.63 -2.64
C LEU A 122 -5.48 -12.10 -2.97
N LYS A 123 -6.22 -12.39 -4.04
CA LYS A 123 -6.44 -13.76 -4.49
C LYS A 123 -5.12 -14.43 -4.87
N ALA A 124 -4.30 -13.76 -5.68
CA ALA A 124 -2.98 -14.28 -6.05
C ALA A 124 -2.08 -14.52 -4.83
N TYR A 125 -2.18 -13.67 -3.79
CA TYR A 125 -1.47 -13.87 -2.53
C TYR A 125 -1.92 -15.17 -1.83
N PHE A 126 -3.23 -15.41 -1.70
CA PHE A 126 -3.78 -16.61 -1.06
C PHE A 126 -3.55 -17.91 -1.88
N GLU A 127 -3.38 -17.80 -3.20
CA GLU A 127 -3.04 -18.92 -4.08
C GLU A 127 -1.54 -19.26 -4.06
N THR A 128 -0.69 -18.30 -3.70
CA THR A 128 0.77 -18.49 -3.70
C THR A 128 1.20 -19.29 -2.46
N PRO A 129 2.01 -20.36 -2.60
CA PRO A 129 2.43 -21.18 -1.47
C PRO A 129 3.13 -20.40 -0.35
N PRO A 130 2.94 -20.78 0.93
CA PRO A 130 3.68 -20.20 2.05
C PRO A 130 5.20 -20.33 1.83
N GLY A 131 5.92 -19.20 1.84
CA GLY A 131 7.37 -19.13 1.61
C GLY A 131 7.79 -18.50 0.28
N GLU A 132 6.87 -18.38 -0.69
CA GLU A 132 7.09 -17.66 -1.95
C GLU A 132 6.44 -16.27 -1.94
N SER A 133 5.44 -16.07 -1.07
CA SER A 133 4.78 -14.78 -0.85
C SER A 133 5.54 -13.89 0.13
N HIS A 134 5.83 -12.66 -0.28
CA HIS A 134 6.21 -11.57 0.62
C HIS A 134 4.96 -10.93 1.25
N SER A 135 5.07 -10.30 2.42
CA SER A 135 3.95 -9.57 3.05
C SER A 135 3.37 -8.50 2.09
N PHE A 136 2.03 -8.40 2.03
CA PHE A 136 1.31 -7.57 1.06
C PHE A 136 0.96 -6.15 1.56
N GLY A 137 1.11 -5.86 2.86
CA GLY A 137 0.78 -4.55 3.45
C GLY A 137 1.91 -3.51 3.45
N TRP A 138 3.11 -3.90 3.02
CA TRP A 138 4.35 -3.20 3.36
C TRP A 138 4.43 -1.69 2.99
N PRO A 139 3.91 -1.21 1.85
CA PRO A 139 3.97 0.22 1.54
C PRO A 139 3.14 1.08 2.50
N LEU A 140 1.99 0.57 2.96
CA LEU A 140 1.12 1.31 3.88
C LEU A 140 1.76 1.44 5.28
N ASP A 141 2.52 0.42 5.68
CA ASP A 141 3.20 0.41 6.98
C ASP A 141 4.18 1.59 7.10
N HIS A 142 4.88 1.97 6.03
CA HIS A 142 5.87 3.06 6.08
C HIS A 142 5.25 4.42 6.38
N GLY A 143 4.14 4.75 5.73
CA GLY A 143 3.41 6.00 6.00
C GLY A 143 2.83 5.99 7.41
N LEU A 144 2.23 4.86 7.84
CA LEU A 144 1.69 4.72 9.19
C LEU A 144 2.75 4.92 10.27
N VAL A 145 3.95 4.34 10.11
CA VAL A 145 5.05 4.53 11.08
C VAL A 145 5.37 6.02 11.23
N ILE A 146 5.53 6.75 10.12
CA ILE A 146 5.86 8.18 10.16
C ILE A 146 4.74 8.97 10.86
N ILE A 147 3.48 8.72 10.51
CA ILE A 147 2.32 9.43 11.08
C ILE A 147 2.21 9.17 12.59
N LEU A 148 2.41 7.93 13.02
CA LEU A 148 2.32 7.53 14.43
C LEU A 148 3.50 8.04 15.29
N THR A 149 4.47 8.73 14.70
CA THR A 149 5.47 9.51 15.45
C THR A 149 5.11 10.99 15.62
N GLN A 150 3.99 11.44 15.04
CA GLN A 150 3.51 12.81 15.14
C GLN A 150 2.59 12.98 16.36
N GLN A 151 2.59 14.16 16.97
CA GLN A 151 1.66 14.47 18.07
C GLN A 151 0.20 14.32 17.61
N PRO A 152 -0.71 13.76 18.43
CA PRO A 152 -0.55 13.45 19.85
C PRO A 152 -0.01 12.05 20.16
N PHE A 153 0.39 11.25 19.16
CA PHE A 153 0.88 9.90 19.41
C PHE A 153 2.17 9.90 20.23
N PRO A 154 2.32 8.96 21.18
CA PRO A 154 3.49 8.94 22.05
C PRO A 154 4.74 8.53 21.25
N ASN A 155 5.79 9.35 21.34
CA ASN A 155 7.10 9.10 20.72
C ASN A 155 7.74 7.74 21.11
N GLY A 156 7.25 7.07 22.17
CA GLY A 156 7.76 5.79 22.68
C GLY A 156 7.13 4.53 22.08
N PHE A 157 6.06 4.64 21.27
CA PHE A 157 5.37 3.47 20.68
C PHE A 157 6.28 2.61 19.79
N PHE A 158 7.35 3.20 19.25
CA PHE A 158 8.36 2.54 18.43
C PHE A 158 9.72 2.39 19.13
N SER A 159 9.74 2.21 20.46
CA SER A 159 10.98 1.86 21.16
C SER A 159 11.61 0.56 20.59
N PRO A 160 12.94 0.37 20.65
CA PRO A 160 13.60 -0.83 20.10
C PRO A 160 13.05 -2.17 20.62
N GLN A 161 12.53 -2.19 21.85
CA GLN A 161 11.93 -3.38 22.48
C GLN A 161 10.46 -3.58 22.06
N GLY A 162 9.73 -2.50 21.75
CA GLY A 162 8.36 -2.54 21.22
C GLY A 162 8.27 -2.73 19.70
N TRP A 163 9.34 -2.40 18.96
CA TRP A 163 9.37 -2.34 17.49
C TRP A 163 8.86 -3.61 16.80
N ARG A 164 9.17 -4.81 17.31
CA ARG A 164 8.65 -6.06 16.73
C ARG A 164 7.13 -6.19 16.86
N ALA A 165 6.60 -5.90 18.05
CA ALA A 165 5.15 -5.96 18.30
C ALA A 165 4.40 -4.88 17.52
N SER A 166 4.95 -3.66 17.48
CA SER A 166 4.39 -2.55 16.70
C SER A 166 4.40 -2.84 15.20
N ARG A 167 5.46 -3.46 14.67
CA ARG A 167 5.53 -3.86 13.25
C ARG A 167 4.50 -4.93 12.90
N GLU A 168 4.37 -5.97 13.72
CA GLU A 168 3.37 -7.02 13.51
C GLU A 168 1.94 -6.46 13.55
N MET A 169 1.67 -5.52 14.46
CA MET A 169 0.39 -4.83 14.54
C MET A 169 0.11 -3.99 13.28
N LEU A 170 1.10 -3.21 12.79
CA LEU A 170 0.95 -2.41 11.58
C LEU A 170 0.68 -3.26 10.36
N THR A 171 1.42 -4.36 10.21
CA THR A 171 1.16 -5.33 9.14
C THR A 171 -0.28 -5.85 9.22
N LYS A 172 -0.75 -6.28 10.40
CA LYS A 172 -2.14 -6.72 10.60
C LYS A 172 -3.18 -5.65 10.27
N ILE A 173 -2.87 -4.37 10.50
CA ILE A 173 -3.75 -3.26 10.14
C ILE A 173 -3.84 -3.11 8.61
N SER A 174 -2.69 -3.07 7.94
CA SER A 174 -2.63 -3.01 6.47
C SER A 174 -3.33 -4.20 5.83
N GLU A 175 -3.16 -5.40 6.40
CA GLU A 175 -3.89 -6.60 6.00
C GLU A 175 -5.40 -6.48 6.24
N SER A 176 -5.83 -5.90 7.38
CA SER A 176 -7.23 -5.67 7.72
C SER A 176 -7.92 -4.70 6.76
N ILE A 177 -7.25 -3.61 6.38
CA ILE A 177 -7.72 -2.67 5.33
C ILE A 177 -8.05 -3.45 4.07
N LEU A 178 -7.09 -4.23 3.59
CA LEU A 178 -7.19 -4.92 2.30
C LEU A 178 -8.19 -6.07 2.31
N THR A 179 -8.21 -6.86 3.38
CA THR A 179 -9.17 -7.96 3.55
C THR A 179 -10.60 -7.44 3.72
N THR A 180 -10.79 -6.28 4.36
CA THR A 180 -12.12 -5.65 4.45
C THR A 180 -12.61 -5.19 3.08
N ILE A 181 -11.72 -4.60 2.26
CA ILE A 181 -12.04 -4.28 0.86
C ILE A 181 -12.41 -5.56 0.11
N TYR A 182 -11.64 -6.64 0.25
CA TYR A 182 -11.98 -7.92 -0.39
C TYR A 182 -13.38 -8.42 -0.02
N GLN A 183 -13.78 -8.31 1.25
CA GLN A 183 -15.04 -8.86 1.75
C GLN A 183 -16.26 -7.95 1.53
N LYS A 184 -16.09 -6.63 1.57
CA LYS A 184 -17.21 -5.66 1.52
C LYS A 184 -17.26 -4.92 0.19
N THR A 185 -18.48 -4.56 -0.23
CA THR A 185 -18.74 -3.73 -1.41
C THR A 185 -19.68 -2.57 -1.06
N GLY A 186 -19.57 -1.45 -1.77
CA GLY A 186 -20.44 -0.29 -1.64
C GLY A 186 -19.70 1.02 -1.35
N ASP A 187 -20.36 2.14 -1.59
CA ASP A 187 -19.72 3.47 -1.59
C ASP A 187 -19.22 3.93 -0.21
N GLY A 188 -19.71 3.33 0.89
CA GLY A 188 -19.30 3.66 2.26
C GLY A 188 -18.12 2.82 2.80
N VAL A 189 -17.55 1.93 1.98
CA VAL A 189 -16.48 1.02 2.42
C VAL A 189 -15.22 1.76 2.87
N PRO A 190 -14.72 2.81 2.17
CA PRO A 190 -13.56 3.56 2.64
C PRO A 190 -13.74 4.18 4.03
N GLU A 191 -14.93 4.75 4.31
CA GLU A 191 -15.26 5.37 5.60
C GLU A 191 -15.31 4.33 6.72
N ASP A 192 -15.94 3.18 6.47
CA ASP A 192 -16.03 2.09 7.44
C ASP A 192 -14.65 1.54 7.80
N ILE A 193 -13.80 1.31 6.79
CA ILE A 193 -12.42 0.86 6.99
C ILE A 193 -11.64 1.90 7.81
N THR A 194 -11.77 3.17 7.43
CA THR A 194 -11.09 4.27 8.13
C THR A 194 -11.51 4.32 9.58
N TYR A 195 -12.82 4.22 9.86
CA TYR A 195 -13.34 4.21 11.21
C TYR A 195 -12.77 3.04 12.04
N GLU A 196 -12.82 1.82 11.52
CA GLU A 196 -12.35 0.64 12.25
C GLU A 196 -10.84 0.71 12.54
N VAL A 197 -10.04 1.09 11.54
CA VAL A 197 -8.58 1.20 11.67
C VAL A 197 -8.18 2.34 12.60
N CYS A 198 -8.73 3.54 12.41
CA CYS A 198 -8.39 4.68 13.26
C CYS A 198 -8.87 4.46 14.69
N ARG A 199 -10.07 3.89 14.90
CA ARG A 199 -10.55 3.55 16.25
C ARG A 199 -9.61 2.57 16.94
N MET A 200 -9.18 1.53 16.23
CA MET A 200 -8.23 0.55 16.77
C MET A 200 -6.90 1.19 17.14
N LEU A 201 -6.30 1.96 16.21
CA LEU A 201 -5.01 2.60 16.43
C LEU A 201 -5.05 3.63 17.55
N ILE A 202 -6.05 4.52 17.56
CA ILE A 202 -6.25 5.53 18.62
C ILE A 202 -6.47 4.84 19.97
N GLY A 203 -7.34 3.83 20.03
CA GLY A 203 -7.61 3.11 21.28
C GLY A 203 -6.39 2.40 21.85
N VAL A 204 -5.50 1.88 20.99
CA VAL A 204 -4.26 1.21 21.43
C VAL A 204 -3.15 2.22 21.79
N THR A 205 -3.04 3.33 21.06
CA THR A 205 -1.91 4.27 21.20
C THR A 205 -2.17 5.41 22.16
N LEU A 206 -3.40 5.95 22.20
CA LEU A 206 -3.81 7.07 23.03
C LEU A 206 -4.65 6.62 24.23
N HIS A 207 -5.15 5.38 24.24
CA HIS A 207 -6.09 4.87 25.26
C HIS A 207 -7.39 5.68 25.33
N GLU A 208 -7.82 6.22 24.19
CA GLU A 208 -9.04 7.03 24.05
C GLU A 208 -10.10 6.29 23.21
N ASP A 209 -11.37 6.36 23.62
CA ASP A 209 -12.50 6.00 22.76
C ASP A 209 -13.16 7.27 22.23
N ARG A 210 -12.97 7.52 20.93
CA ARG A 210 -13.47 8.72 20.23
C ARG A 210 -14.74 8.45 19.42
N GLY A 211 -15.37 7.30 19.58
CA GLY A 211 -16.66 6.89 18.99
C GLY A 211 -17.27 7.81 17.93
N GLN A 212 -18.19 8.69 18.33
CA GLN A 212 -18.91 9.59 17.42
C GLN A 212 -18.06 10.73 16.87
N GLU A 213 -17.17 11.30 17.69
CA GLU A 213 -16.25 12.36 17.28
C GLU A 213 -15.38 11.91 16.10
N LEU A 214 -14.87 10.68 16.14
CA LEU A 214 -14.06 10.10 15.06
C LEU A 214 -14.84 10.01 13.74
N ARG A 215 -16.13 9.66 13.79
CA ARG A 215 -16.98 9.63 12.58
C ARG A 215 -17.16 11.03 11.98
N GLU A 216 -17.38 12.03 12.82
CA GLU A 216 -17.49 13.42 12.39
C GLU A 216 -16.19 13.94 11.78
N GLN A 217 -15.04 13.54 12.33
CA GLN A 217 -13.72 13.88 11.79
C GLN A 217 -13.47 13.23 10.42
N ILE A 218 -13.82 11.95 10.26
CA ILE A 218 -13.74 11.25 8.97
C ILE A 218 -14.57 11.98 7.92
N GLU A 219 -15.83 12.34 8.22
CA GLU A 219 -16.69 13.08 7.30
C GLU A 219 -16.13 14.46 6.93
N ARG A 220 -15.47 15.13 7.89
CA ARG A 220 -14.79 16.41 7.64
C ARG A 220 -13.57 16.25 6.74
N ILE A 221 -12.77 15.22 6.94
CA ILE A 221 -11.53 14.98 6.19
C ILE A 221 -11.83 14.48 4.78
N LYS A 222 -12.81 13.59 4.64
CA LYS A 222 -13.33 13.13 3.34
C LYS A 222 -13.62 14.28 2.37
N LYS A 223 -14.22 15.37 2.86
CA LYS A 223 -14.55 16.55 2.02
C LYS A 223 -13.32 17.31 1.50
N ARG A 224 -12.12 16.99 2.01
CA ARG A 224 -10.85 17.64 1.65
C ARG A 224 -9.94 16.75 0.80
N VAL A 225 -10.35 15.51 0.50
CA VAL A 225 -9.57 14.46 -0.20
C VAL A 225 -10.33 13.94 -1.43
#